data_AF-A0A848IGT9-F1
#
_entry.id   AF-A0A848IGT9-F1
#
_cell.length_a   1.000
_cell.length_b   1.000
_cell.length_c   1.000
_cell.angle_alpha   90.00
_cell.angle_beta   90.00
_cell.angle_gamma   90.00
#
_symmetry.space_group_name_H-M   'P 1'
#
loop_
_entity.id
_entity.type
_entity.pdbx_description
1 polymer ?
#
loop_
_entity_poly.entity_id
_entity_poly.type
_entity_poly.pdbx_seq_one_letter_code
_entity_poly.pdbx_strand_id
1 'polypeptide(L)'
;MSDLPKITGSIAVTVADFTFRPPSDGESFVLTARQLWYGAHVLAERRVETALPGALLAAQALEGGLKALLWTTGWAASELSKKPFGHDLNALWEAAANVGVMSNSPPDWCECLNALHAPPFRGRYPSGLNGFVAPHAKQVVIDIDQVLSLAEGAVKAAPWRKPGA
;
A
#
# COMPACT_ATOMS: atom_id res chain seq x y z
N MET A 1 3.16 37.79 -55.99
CA MET A 1 2.99 36.92 -54.80
C MET A 1 1.63 37.26 -54.21
N SER A 2 0.64 36.38 -54.40
CA SER A 2 -0.74 36.62 -53.97
C SER A 2 -0.93 36.20 -52.52
N ASP A 3 -1.31 37.13 -51.66
CA ASP A 3 -1.73 36.85 -50.28
C ASP A 3 -2.98 35.96 -50.29
N LEU A 4 -2.83 34.73 -49.79
CA LEU A 4 -3.96 33.81 -49.61
C LEU A 4 -4.84 34.31 -48.45
N PRO A 5 -6.17 34.23 -48.58
CA PRO A 5 -7.08 34.68 -47.53
C PRO A 5 -6.94 33.81 -46.28
N LYS A 6 -6.72 34.47 -45.14
CA LYS A 6 -6.63 33.83 -43.83
C LYS A 6 -8.03 33.52 -43.32
N ILE A 7 -8.35 32.23 -43.15
CA ILE A 7 -9.61 31.78 -42.55
C ILE A 7 -9.39 31.55 -41.07
N THR A 8 -10.17 32.22 -40.23
CA THR A 8 -10.22 32.00 -38.78
C THR A 8 -11.60 31.48 -38.39
N GLY A 9 -11.63 30.47 -37.53
CA GLY A 9 -12.85 29.92 -36.94
C GLY A 9 -12.64 29.62 -35.46
N SER A 10 -13.75 29.59 -34.71
CA SER A 10 -13.78 29.31 -33.28
C SER A 10 -14.59 28.04 -33.03
N ILE A 11 -14.11 27.16 -32.16
CA ILE A 11 -14.86 26.04 -31.62
C ILE A 11 -15.09 26.30 -30.13
N ALA A 12 -16.34 26.14 -29.69
CA ALA A 12 -16.70 26.10 -28.28
C ALA A 12 -17.03 24.64 -27.92
N VAL A 13 -16.39 24.14 -26.86
CA VAL A 13 -16.68 22.80 -26.31
C VAL A 13 -17.30 23.00 -24.94
N THR A 14 -18.54 22.55 -24.78
CA THR A 14 -19.17 22.44 -23.46
C THR A 14 -18.81 21.08 -22.89
N VAL A 15 -18.06 21.08 -21.80
CA VAL A 15 -17.75 19.87 -21.05
C VAL A 15 -18.86 19.65 -20.03
N ALA A 16 -19.27 18.40 -19.82
CA ALA A 16 -20.23 18.08 -18.77
C ALA A 16 -19.69 18.51 -17.41
N ASP A 17 -20.60 18.96 -16.52
CA ASP A 17 -20.25 19.22 -15.13
C ASP A 17 -19.69 17.94 -14.50
N PHE A 18 -18.52 18.05 -13.89
CA PHE A 18 -17.91 16.97 -13.12
C PHE A 18 -17.73 17.42 -11.68
N THR A 19 -17.90 16.48 -10.75
CA THR A 19 -17.65 16.71 -9.34
C THR A 19 -16.44 15.88 -8.91
N PHE A 20 -15.57 16.49 -8.10
CA PHE A 20 -14.51 15.76 -7.44
C PHE A 20 -15.10 15.03 -6.24
N ARG A 21 -15.02 13.70 -6.24
CA ARG A 21 -15.25 12.92 -5.02
C ARG A 21 -13.95 12.78 -4.24
N PRO A 22 -13.99 12.78 -2.90
CA PRO A 22 -12.83 12.40 -2.12
C PRO A 22 -12.48 10.92 -2.39
N PRO A 23 -11.21 10.53 -2.24
CA PRO A 23 -10.83 9.13 -2.26
C PRO A 23 -11.54 8.39 -1.11
N SER A 24 -11.94 7.15 -1.33
CA SER A 24 -12.36 6.26 -0.25
C SER A 24 -11.17 5.90 0.65
N ASP A 25 -11.44 5.30 1.81
CA ASP A 25 -10.36 4.83 2.68
C ASP A 25 -9.52 3.73 2.00
N GLY A 26 -10.17 2.82 1.26
CA GLY A 26 -9.48 1.80 0.47
C GLY A 26 -8.54 2.39 -0.60
N GLU A 27 -9.00 3.42 -1.32
CA GLU A 27 -8.16 4.14 -2.29
C GLU A 27 -6.99 4.85 -1.61
N SER A 28 -7.22 5.42 -0.42
CA SER A 28 -6.20 6.13 0.34
C SER A 28 -5.12 5.19 0.87
N PHE A 29 -5.50 3.99 1.33
CA PHE A 29 -4.57 2.93 1.73
C PHE A 29 -3.69 2.50 0.55
N VAL A 30 -4.29 2.18 -0.59
CA VAL A 30 -3.57 1.75 -1.80
C VAL A 30 -2.61 2.83 -2.29
N LEU A 31 -3.08 4.08 -2.40
CA LEU A 31 -2.27 5.19 -2.91
C LEU A 31 -1.02 5.39 -2.04
N THR A 32 -1.21 5.40 -0.72
CA THR A 32 -0.09 5.55 0.23
C THR A 32 0.84 4.34 0.16
N ALA A 33 0.28 3.12 0.15
CA ALA A 33 1.06 1.89 0.07
C ALA A 33 1.95 1.84 -1.16
N ARG A 34 1.42 2.26 -2.32
CA ARG A 34 2.17 2.28 -3.58
C ARG A 34 3.32 3.29 -3.55
N GLN A 35 3.12 4.47 -2.96
CA GLN A 35 4.18 5.46 -2.77
C GLN A 35 5.33 4.92 -1.89
N LEU A 36 4.99 4.24 -0.80
CA LEU A 36 5.96 3.64 0.10
C LEU A 36 6.69 2.46 -0.56
N TRP A 37 5.97 1.64 -1.33
CA TRP A 37 6.55 0.56 -2.12
C TRP A 37 7.57 1.08 -3.12
N TYR A 38 7.33 2.19 -3.83
CA TYR A 38 8.34 2.77 -4.72
C TYR A 38 9.63 3.12 -3.98
N GLY A 39 9.53 3.66 -2.76
CA GLY A 39 10.69 3.93 -1.93
C GLY A 39 11.44 2.64 -1.54
N ALA A 40 10.71 1.61 -1.11
CA ALA A 40 11.28 0.30 -0.80
C ALA A 40 11.96 -0.35 -2.03
N HIS A 41 11.31 -0.27 -3.19
CA HIS A 41 11.80 -0.79 -4.46
C HIS A 41 13.13 -0.15 -4.86
N VAL A 42 13.21 1.19 -4.82
CA VAL A 42 14.46 1.91 -5.12
C VAL A 42 15.59 1.48 -4.18
N LEU A 43 15.31 1.32 -2.89
CA LEU A 43 16.33 0.88 -1.92
C LEU A 43 16.75 -0.58 -2.14
N ALA A 44 15.85 -1.46 -2.58
CA ALA A 44 16.15 -2.87 -2.88
C ALA A 44 17.10 -3.05 -4.07
N GLU A 45 17.16 -2.08 -4.99
CA GLU A 45 18.05 -2.10 -6.15
C GLU A 45 19.45 -1.54 -5.85
N ARG A 46 19.65 -0.89 -4.70
CA ARG A 46 20.89 -0.21 -4.35
C ARG A 46 21.69 -1.03 -3.34
N ARG A 47 23.01 -0.83 -3.37
CA ARG A 47 23.87 -1.23 -2.26
C ARG A 47 23.74 -0.17 -1.18
N VAL A 48 23.11 -0.53 -0.07
CA VAL A 48 22.91 0.32 1.10
C VAL A 48 23.65 -0.28 2.29
N GLU A 49 24.12 0.57 3.19
CA GLU A 49 24.81 0.13 4.41
C GLU A 49 23.87 -0.61 5.37
N THR A 50 22.58 -0.26 5.36
CA THR A 50 21.55 -0.90 6.16
C THR A 50 20.29 -1.18 5.34
N ALA A 51 19.71 -2.36 5.54
CA ALA A 51 18.46 -2.76 4.92
C ALA A 51 17.22 -2.20 5.65
N LEU A 52 17.39 -1.60 6.84
CA LEU A 52 16.27 -1.22 7.71
C LEU A 52 15.29 -0.21 7.07
N PRO A 53 15.74 0.89 6.44
CA PRO A 53 14.80 1.86 5.85
C PRO A 53 13.92 1.23 4.76
N GLY A 54 14.51 0.40 3.89
CA GLY A 54 13.78 -0.33 2.86
C GLY A 54 12.79 -1.33 3.45
N ALA A 55 13.18 -2.04 4.51
CA ALA A 55 12.31 -2.97 5.21
C ALA A 55 11.11 -2.26 5.88
N LEU A 56 11.32 -1.10 6.51
CA LEU A 56 10.22 -0.34 7.13
C LEU A 56 9.22 0.20 6.08
N LEU A 57 9.73 0.73 4.97
CA LEU A 57 8.87 1.17 3.86
C LEU A 57 8.09 -0.01 3.25
N ALA A 58 8.74 -1.16 3.07
CA ALA A 58 8.10 -2.39 2.62
C ALA A 58 7.00 -2.84 3.60
N ALA A 59 7.27 -2.83 4.90
CA ALA A 59 6.28 -3.20 5.92
C ALA A 59 5.05 -2.28 5.91
N GLN A 60 5.25 -0.97 5.81
CA GLN A 60 4.15 0.00 5.72
C GLN A 60 3.36 -0.13 4.40
N ALA A 61 4.05 -0.44 3.29
CA ALA A 61 3.39 -0.73 2.03
C ALA A 61 2.51 -1.98 2.14
N LEU A 62 3.03 -3.06 2.73
CA LEU A 62 2.26 -4.28 2.98
C LEU A 62 1.05 -4.00 3.88
N GLU A 63 1.22 -3.25 4.98
CA GLU A 63 0.13 -2.84 5.88
C GLU A 63 -1.01 -2.18 5.09
N GLY A 64 -0.70 -1.19 4.25
CA GLY A 64 -1.69 -0.49 3.45
C GLY A 64 -2.37 -1.41 2.42
N GLY A 65 -1.62 -2.32 1.79
CA GLY A 65 -2.17 -3.32 0.88
C GLY A 65 -3.18 -4.26 1.57
N LEU A 66 -2.81 -4.81 2.73
CA LEU A 66 -3.68 -5.71 3.50
C LEU A 66 -4.92 -4.99 4.03
N LYS A 67 -4.77 -3.75 4.52
CA LYS A 67 -5.90 -2.92 4.96
C LYS A 67 -6.85 -2.61 3.82
N ALA A 68 -6.33 -2.28 2.64
CA ALA A 68 -7.15 -2.06 1.45
C ALA A 68 -7.94 -3.32 1.08
N LEU A 69 -7.31 -4.50 1.09
CA LEU A 69 -8.00 -5.77 0.83
C LEU A 69 -9.13 -6.02 1.82
N LEU A 70 -8.86 -5.93 3.12
CA LEU A 70 -9.88 -6.09 4.16
C LEU A 70 -10.99 -5.05 4.08
N TRP A 71 -10.68 -3.81 3.70
CA TRP A 71 -11.70 -2.78 3.49
C TRP A 71 -12.69 -3.18 2.39
N THR A 72 -12.21 -3.80 1.31
CA THR A 72 -13.09 -4.27 0.21
C THR A 72 -14.08 -5.35 0.66
N THR A 73 -13.77 -6.09 1.73
CA THR A 73 -14.63 -7.17 2.25
C THR A 73 -15.66 -6.69 3.29
N GLY A 74 -15.67 -5.40 3.65
CA GLY A 74 -16.67 -4.87 4.58
C GLY A 74 -16.10 -4.09 5.76
N TRP A 75 -14.82 -4.27 6.10
CA TRP A 75 -14.22 -3.73 7.31
C TRP A 75 -14.05 -2.21 7.24
N ALA A 76 -14.35 -1.52 8.35
CA ALA A 76 -14.15 -0.07 8.42
C ALA A 76 -12.68 0.27 8.63
N ALA A 77 -12.22 1.37 8.03
CA ALA A 77 -10.83 1.82 8.18
C ALA A 77 -10.44 2.11 9.63
N SER A 78 -11.41 2.53 10.45
CA SER A 78 -11.22 2.79 11.87
C SER A 78 -10.97 1.52 12.69
N GLU A 79 -11.54 0.38 12.28
CA GLU A 79 -11.29 -0.94 12.88
C GLU A 79 -9.89 -1.42 12.51
N LEU A 80 -9.55 -1.34 11.22
CA LEU A 80 -8.25 -1.76 10.69
C LEU A 80 -7.08 -0.95 11.26
N SER A 81 -7.31 0.29 11.67
CA SER A 81 -6.28 1.18 12.23
C SER A 81 -6.07 1.00 13.74
N LYS A 82 -6.84 0.14 14.41
CA LYS A 82 -6.79 -0.10 15.85
C LYS A 82 -6.43 -1.55 16.16
N LYS A 83 -6.10 -1.82 17.42
CA LYS A 83 -5.92 -3.19 17.91
C LYS A 83 -7.20 -4.00 17.67
N PRO A 84 -7.10 -5.28 17.25
CA PRO A 84 -5.87 -6.09 17.22
C PRO A 84 -4.97 -5.84 15.99
N PHE A 85 -5.43 -5.11 14.98
CA PHE A 85 -4.67 -4.87 13.74
C PHE A 85 -3.62 -3.77 13.92
N GLY A 86 -3.99 -2.50 13.70
CA GLY A 86 -3.05 -1.39 13.78
C GLY A 86 -1.88 -1.58 12.81
N HIS A 87 -0.70 -1.86 13.36
CA HIS A 87 0.53 -2.11 12.60
C HIS A 87 0.90 -3.61 12.51
N ASP A 88 0.13 -4.49 13.13
CA ASP A 88 0.41 -5.92 13.18
C ASP A 88 0.09 -6.58 11.82
N LEU A 89 1.15 -6.83 11.05
CA LEU A 89 1.05 -7.43 9.72
C LEU A 89 0.55 -8.87 9.79
N ASN A 90 0.88 -9.61 10.85
CA ASN A 90 0.45 -11.00 11.00
C ASN A 90 -1.06 -11.04 11.24
N ALA A 91 -1.56 -10.18 12.14
CA ALA A 91 -3.01 -10.08 12.39
C ALA A 91 -3.79 -9.64 11.13
N LEU A 92 -3.25 -8.69 10.37
CA LEU A 92 -3.85 -8.24 9.10
C LEU A 92 -3.86 -9.37 8.06
N TRP A 93 -2.75 -10.12 7.92
CA TRP A 93 -2.65 -11.23 6.97
C TRP A 93 -3.61 -12.35 7.34
N GLU A 94 -3.66 -12.74 8.61
CA GLU A 94 -4.58 -13.77 9.12
C GLU A 94 -6.03 -13.38 8.88
N ALA A 95 -6.41 -12.12 9.14
CA ALA A 95 -7.75 -11.65 8.84
C ALA A 95 -8.06 -11.70 7.34
N ALA A 96 -7.10 -11.30 6.49
CA ALA A 96 -7.25 -11.35 5.04
C ALA A 96 -7.37 -12.80 4.53
N ALA A 97 -6.64 -13.72 5.14
CA ALA A 97 -6.74 -15.15 4.86
C ALA A 97 -8.10 -15.72 5.25
N ASN A 98 -8.61 -15.35 6.44
CA ASN A 98 -9.90 -15.81 6.95
C ASN A 98 -11.09 -15.38 6.09
N VAL A 99 -10.99 -14.24 5.40
CA VAL A 99 -12.00 -13.77 4.44
C VAL A 99 -11.72 -14.21 3.00
N GLY A 100 -10.68 -15.03 2.79
CA GLY A 100 -10.38 -15.67 1.51
C GLY A 100 -9.71 -14.77 0.46
N VAL A 101 -9.10 -13.64 0.87
CA VAL A 101 -8.41 -12.73 -0.06
C VAL A 101 -6.88 -12.86 -0.02
N MET A 102 -6.35 -13.67 0.90
CA MET A 102 -4.93 -14.00 1.03
C MET A 102 -4.72 -15.49 1.33
N SER A 103 -3.48 -15.97 1.24
CA SER A 103 -3.12 -17.34 1.62
C SER A 103 -3.27 -17.59 3.12
N ASN A 104 -3.60 -18.84 3.49
CA ASN A 104 -3.90 -19.28 4.86
C ASN A 104 -2.83 -18.98 5.92
N SER A 105 -1.58 -18.77 5.53
CA SER A 105 -0.49 -18.45 6.47
C SER A 105 0.36 -17.31 5.93
N PRO A 106 0.81 -16.38 6.79
CA PRO A 106 1.77 -15.37 6.41
C PRO A 106 3.11 -16.03 6.04
N PRO A 107 3.80 -15.55 4.99
CA PRO A 107 5.14 -16.03 4.66
C PRO A 107 6.17 -15.51 5.67
N ASP A 108 7.30 -16.20 5.81
CA ASP A 108 8.37 -15.84 6.76
C ASP A 108 8.85 -14.39 6.63
N TRP A 109 8.87 -13.85 5.41
CA TRP A 109 9.25 -12.45 5.20
C TRP A 109 8.24 -11.47 5.80
N CYS A 110 6.95 -11.81 5.84
CA CYS A 110 5.92 -11.00 6.50
C CYS A 110 6.16 -10.97 8.00
N GLU A 111 6.46 -12.10 8.62
CA GLU A 111 6.79 -12.17 10.05
C GLU A 111 8.04 -11.36 10.39
N CYS A 112 9.07 -11.45 9.53
CA CYS A 112 10.30 -10.67 9.67
C CYS A 112 10.03 -9.16 9.59
N LEU A 113 9.23 -8.72 8.61
CA LEU A 113 8.78 -7.33 8.51
C LEU A 113 7.95 -6.91 9.72
N ASN A 114 7.05 -7.78 10.21
CA ASN A 114 6.20 -7.50 11.36
C ASN A 114 7.03 -7.20 12.60
N ALA A 115 8.07 -8.00 12.86
CA ALA A 115 8.95 -7.79 14.01
C ALA A 115 9.73 -6.47 13.97
N LEU A 116 10.01 -5.93 12.78
CA LEU A 116 10.65 -4.62 12.59
C LEU A 116 9.64 -3.46 12.70
N HIS A 117 8.42 -3.67 12.21
CA HIS A 117 7.41 -2.64 11.99
C HIS A 117 6.44 -2.46 13.17
N ALA A 118 5.98 -3.56 13.76
CA ALA A 118 5.09 -3.64 14.90
C ALA A 118 5.87 -4.05 16.17
N PRO A 119 5.26 -4.05 17.38
CA PRO A 119 5.92 -4.60 18.57
C PRO A 119 6.50 -5.99 18.29
N PRO A 120 7.79 -6.24 18.60
CA PRO A 120 8.63 -5.49 19.54
C PRO A 120 9.51 -4.39 18.92
N PHE A 121 9.27 -3.96 17.68
CA PHE A 121 9.98 -2.88 16.98
C PHE A 121 11.50 -3.10 16.87
N ARG A 122 11.89 -4.31 16.47
CA ARG A 122 13.30 -4.72 16.36
C ARG A 122 14.07 -3.73 15.48
N GLY A 123 15.27 -3.35 15.93
CA GLY A 123 16.16 -2.44 15.19
C GLY A 123 15.77 -0.96 15.25
N ARG A 124 14.61 -0.59 15.81
CA ARG A 124 14.17 0.82 15.93
C ARG A 124 14.47 1.44 17.30
N TYR A 125 14.45 0.64 18.36
CA TYR A 125 14.68 1.10 19.72
C TYR A 125 15.72 0.25 20.45
N PRO A 126 16.43 0.82 21.46
CA PRO A 126 17.36 0.07 22.29
C PRO A 126 16.67 -1.12 22.95
N SER A 127 17.05 -2.33 22.54
CA SER A 127 16.38 -3.59 22.91
C SER A 127 17.38 -4.65 23.38
N GLY A 128 18.63 -4.27 23.63
CA GLY A 128 19.70 -5.21 24.00
C GLY A 128 20.09 -6.17 22.87
N LEU A 129 19.67 -5.89 21.63
CA LEU A 129 20.02 -6.68 20.45
C LEU A 129 21.41 -6.32 19.93
N ASN A 130 22.25 -7.32 19.69
CA ASN A 130 23.55 -7.16 19.03
C ASN A 130 23.44 -7.01 17.50
N GLY A 131 22.24 -7.24 16.95
CA GLY A 131 21.94 -7.18 15.52
C GLY A 131 20.55 -7.74 15.22
N PHE A 132 20.13 -7.61 13.97
CA PHE A 132 18.91 -8.22 13.44
C PHE A 132 19.10 -8.58 11.97
N VAL A 133 18.24 -9.46 11.47
CA VAL A 133 18.18 -9.85 10.06
C VAL A 133 16.96 -9.18 9.46
N ALA A 134 17.13 -8.59 8.28
CA ALA A 134 16.04 -8.12 7.42
C ALA A 134 15.83 -9.13 6.29
N PRO A 135 14.61 -9.24 5.74
CA PRO A 135 14.34 -10.18 4.66
C PRO A 135 15.05 -9.76 3.36
N HIS A 136 15.15 -10.68 2.39
CA HIS A 136 15.81 -10.40 1.12
C HIS A 136 15.06 -9.32 0.33
N ALA A 137 15.61 -8.10 0.32
CA ALA A 137 14.91 -6.89 -0.12
C ALA A 137 14.28 -7.01 -1.52
N LYS A 138 15.01 -7.56 -2.50
CA LYS A 138 14.50 -7.72 -3.88
C LYS A 138 13.31 -8.66 -3.97
N GLN A 139 13.31 -9.74 -3.18
CA GLN A 139 12.19 -10.68 -3.20
C GLN A 139 10.96 -10.06 -2.53
N VAL A 140 11.17 -9.41 -1.38
CA VAL A 140 10.10 -8.75 -0.63
C VAL A 140 9.38 -7.69 -1.46
N VAL A 141 10.10 -6.86 -2.22
CA VAL A 141 9.44 -5.83 -3.05
C VAL A 141 8.62 -6.45 -4.18
N ILE A 142 9.06 -7.57 -4.77
CA ILE A 142 8.27 -8.32 -5.77
C ILE A 142 7.00 -8.88 -5.14
N ASP A 143 7.12 -9.54 -3.98
CA ASP A 143 5.98 -10.17 -3.32
C ASP A 143 4.96 -9.12 -2.86
N ILE A 144 5.41 -7.99 -2.33
CA ILE A 144 4.53 -6.88 -1.94
C ILE A 144 3.85 -6.26 -3.16
N ASP A 145 4.54 -6.14 -4.30
CA ASP A 145 3.93 -5.62 -5.54
C ASP A 145 2.73 -6.47 -5.98
N GLN A 146 2.80 -7.79 -5.80
CA GLN A 146 1.67 -8.69 -6.08
C GLN A 146 0.49 -8.40 -5.15
N VAL A 147 0.74 -8.24 -3.84
CA VAL A 147 -0.32 -7.88 -2.87
C VAL A 147 -0.95 -6.52 -3.20
N LEU A 148 -0.14 -5.52 -3.55
CA LEU A 148 -0.64 -4.20 -3.93
C LEU A 148 -1.44 -4.23 -5.23
N SER A 149 -1.01 -5.02 -6.20
CA SER A 149 -1.74 -5.19 -7.46
C SER A 149 -3.10 -5.86 -7.23
N LEU A 150 -3.17 -6.85 -6.33
CA LEU A 150 -4.43 -7.45 -5.89
C LEU A 150 -5.32 -6.42 -5.19
N ALA A 151 -4.76 -5.65 -4.25
CA ALA A 151 -5.49 -4.61 -3.51
C ALA A 151 -6.04 -3.52 -4.46
N GLU A 152 -5.25 -3.08 -5.43
CA GLU A 152 -5.68 -2.12 -6.45
C GLU A 152 -6.84 -2.63 -7.28
N GLY A 153 -6.76 -3.90 -7.74
CA GLY A 153 -7.85 -4.53 -8.48
C GLY A 153 -9.13 -4.61 -7.64
N ALA A 154 -9.00 -5.05 -6.39
CA ALA A 154 -10.13 -5.19 -5.47
C ALA A 154 -10.78 -3.83 -5.14
N VAL A 155 -9.99 -2.80 -4.84
CA VAL A 155 -10.50 -1.45 -4.53
C VAL A 155 -11.18 -0.82 -5.74
N LYS A 156 -10.65 -1.00 -6.96
CA LYS A 156 -11.29 -0.50 -8.19
C LYS A 156 -12.63 -1.18 -8.47
N ALA A 157 -12.76 -2.45 -8.13
CA ALA A 157 -14.00 -3.21 -8.31
C ALA A 157 -15.03 -2.98 -7.19
N ALA A 158 -14.58 -2.50 -6.03
CA ALA A 158 -15.44 -2.27 -4.88
C ALA A 158 -16.34 -1.03 -5.09
N PRO A 159 -17.59 -1.05 -4.58
CA PRO A 159 -18.42 0.14 -4.56
C PRO A 159 -17.75 1.22 -3.70
N TRP A 160 -17.79 2.48 -4.17
CA TRP A 160 -17.26 3.59 -3.40
C TRP A 160 -18.02 3.72 -2.07
N ARG A 161 -17.26 3.90 -0.98
CA ARG A 161 -17.81 4.22 0.35
C ARG A 161 -17.21 5.52 0.83
N LYS A 162 -18.02 6.31 1.52
CA LYS A 162 -17.58 7.57 2.12
C LYS A 162 -16.50 7.28 3.17
N PRO A 163 -15.41 8.06 3.22
CA PRO A 163 -14.40 7.92 4.26
C PRO A 163 -14.99 8.03 5.67
N GLY A 164 -14.54 7.15 6.57
CA GLY A 164 -14.97 7.13 7.97
C GLY A 164 -16.43 6.71 8.21
N ALA A 165 -17.09 6.15 7.19
CA ALA A 165 -18.40 5.50 7.32
C ALA A 165 -18.29 4.08 7.88
#